data_AF-A0A6J1DAT6-F1
#
_entry.id   AF-A0A6J1DAT6-F1
#
_cell.length_a   1.000
_cell.length_b   1.000
_cell.length_c   1.000
_cell.angle_alpha   90.00
_cell.angle_beta   90.00
_cell.angle_gamma   90.00
#
_symmetry.space_group_name_H-M   'P 1'
#
loop_
_entity.id
_entity.type
_entity.pdbx_description
1 polymer ?
#
loop_
_entity_poly.entity_id
_entity_poly.type
_entity_poly.pdbx_seq_one_letter_code
_entity_poly.pdbx_strand_id
1 'polypeptide(L)'
;MEDFDNKLSLAEPMEMEEDQEFGATDPSNTLGLLRKFLEIQQRRAEAYAKLKRGFDEYMTSGREVSYQQLCSEITTEFNYCSKQVIDIESDFRNPDHSRLELADLLRSVQLQEKQKLHLTAQIQLLKKAGRPSERLVSHENCRFKTPREHECVHVHEITEASGTEEAEADAEYDNSLKEAIKGVQDAVTTINEHMEEVRYEIAALEDE
;
A
#
# COMPACT_ATOMS: atom_id res chain seq x y z
N MET A 1 28.03 -85.00 -11.76
CA MET A 1 27.39 -85.05 -13.08
C MET A 1 25.91 -85.27 -12.78
N GLU A 2 25.21 -84.20 -12.42
CA GLU A 2 24.57 -83.21 -13.32
C GLU A 2 23.08 -83.55 -13.46
N ASP A 3 22.27 -82.55 -13.79
CA ASP A 3 20.79 -82.49 -13.82
C ASP A 3 20.17 -82.09 -12.46
N PHE A 4 20.20 -80.82 -12.03
CA PHE A 4 19.84 -79.54 -12.69
C PHE A 4 18.34 -79.40 -13.04
N ASP A 5 17.74 -78.41 -12.37
CA ASP A 5 16.53 -77.64 -12.66
C ASP A 5 15.14 -78.23 -12.42
N ASN A 6 14.63 -78.01 -11.21
CA ASN A 6 13.22 -77.77 -10.99
C ASN A 6 12.99 -76.46 -10.20
N LYS A 7 12.64 -75.42 -10.97
CA LYS A 7 11.67 -74.36 -10.66
C LYS A 7 11.53 -73.92 -9.20
N LEU A 8 12.11 -72.77 -8.87
CA LEU A 8 11.47 -71.76 -8.02
C LEU A 8 11.87 -70.36 -8.52
N SER A 9 10.99 -69.76 -9.32
CA SER A 9 11.05 -68.34 -9.68
C SER A 9 10.65 -67.51 -8.46
N LEU A 10 11.61 -66.95 -7.73
CA LEU A 10 11.37 -65.75 -6.94
C LEU A 10 11.71 -64.55 -7.82
N ALA A 11 10.71 -64.05 -8.52
CA ALA A 11 10.69 -62.66 -8.97
C ALA A 11 9.88 -61.90 -7.92
N GLU A 12 10.56 -61.32 -6.94
CA GLU A 12 9.98 -60.22 -6.17
C GLU A 12 9.77 -59.07 -7.14
N PRO A 13 8.57 -58.49 -7.25
CA PRO A 13 8.41 -57.27 -8.00
C PRO A 13 9.12 -56.18 -7.18
N MET A 14 10.23 -55.64 -7.71
CA MET A 14 10.67 -54.31 -7.35
C MET A 14 9.48 -53.39 -7.59
N GLU A 15 8.88 -52.93 -6.50
CA GLU A 15 8.04 -51.74 -6.52
C GLU A 15 8.93 -50.63 -7.08
N MET A 16 8.73 -50.33 -8.36
CA MET A 16 9.16 -49.06 -8.91
C MET A 16 8.47 -48.01 -8.05
N GLU A 17 9.23 -47.38 -7.17
CA GLU A 17 8.90 -46.07 -6.65
C GLU A 17 8.66 -45.21 -7.90
N GLU A 18 7.38 -45.04 -8.25
CA GLU A 18 6.95 -43.98 -9.14
C GLU A 18 7.52 -42.74 -8.50
N ASP A 19 8.55 -42.16 -9.12
CA ASP A 19 8.98 -40.79 -8.89
C ASP A 19 7.70 -39.98 -8.88
N GLN A 20 7.24 -39.66 -7.67
CA GLN A 20 6.08 -38.84 -7.44
C GLN A 20 6.49 -37.48 -7.97
N GLU A 21 6.14 -37.24 -9.24
CA GLU A 21 6.27 -35.99 -9.94
C GLU A 21 5.56 -34.96 -9.06
N PHE A 22 6.35 -34.30 -8.20
CA PHE A 22 5.89 -33.25 -7.31
C PHE A 22 5.23 -32.22 -8.23
N GLY A 23 3.90 -32.11 -8.09
CA GLY A 23 3.00 -31.54 -9.09
C GLY A 23 3.62 -30.35 -9.78
N ALA A 24 3.94 -30.50 -11.06
CA ALA A 24 4.34 -29.41 -11.91
C ALA A 24 3.23 -28.36 -11.85
N THR A 25 3.48 -27.28 -11.12
CA THR A 25 2.56 -26.17 -11.00
C THR A 25 2.27 -25.66 -12.41
N ASP A 26 1.00 -25.65 -12.82
CA ASP A 26 0.61 -25.22 -14.16
C ASP A 26 1.11 -23.78 -14.39
N PRO A 27 2.11 -23.57 -15.27
CA PRO A 27 2.68 -22.24 -15.52
C PRO A 27 1.60 -21.27 -16.03
N SER A 28 0.58 -21.78 -16.71
CA SER A 28 -0.59 -21.01 -17.18
C SER A 28 -1.37 -20.40 -16.01
N ASN A 29 -1.52 -21.14 -14.90
CA ASN A 29 -2.22 -20.65 -13.72
C ASN A 29 -1.41 -19.56 -13.01
N THR A 30 -0.10 -19.79 -12.79
CA THR A 30 0.81 -18.79 -12.21
C THR A 30 0.81 -17.51 -13.02
N LEU A 31 0.95 -17.61 -14.33
CA LEU A 31 0.92 -16.48 -15.26
C LEU A 31 -0.41 -15.70 -15.18
N GLY A 32 -1.54 -16.41 -15.10
CA GLY A 32 -2.86 -15.81 -14.92
C GLY A 32 -2.99 -15.01 -13.62
N LEU A 33 -2.49 -15.57 -12.51
CA LEU A 33 -2.50 -14.91 -11.20
C LEU A 33 -1.63 -13.64 -11.18
N LEU A 34 -0.43 -13.69 -11.78
CA LEU A 34 0.47 -12.53 -11.84
C LEU A 34 -0.08 -11.41 -12.73
N ARG A 35 -0.69 -11.73 -13.87
CA ARG A 35 -1.38 -10.74 -14.71
C ARG A 35 -2.54 -10.08 -13.98
N LYS A 36 -3.37 -10.87 -13.28
CA LYS A 36 -4.44 -10.35 -12.42
C LYS A 36 -3.88 -9.43 -11.33
N PHE A 37 -2.75 -9.78 -10.73
CA PHE A 37 -2.08 -8.92 -9.76
C PHE A 37 -1.66 -7.57 -10.36
N LEU A 38 -1.07 -7.55 -11.57
CA LEU A 38 -0.73 -6.30 -12.27
C LEU A 38 -1.96 -5.41 -12.50
N GLU A 39 -3.09 -5.99 -12.92
CA GLU A 39 -4.35 -5.25 -13.12
C GLU A 39 -4.86 -4.64 -11.81
N ILE A 40 -4.78 -5.39 -10.70
CA ILE A 40 -5.18 -4.89 -9.37
C ILE A 40 -4.31 -3.70 -8.97
N GLN A 41 -3.00 -3.75 -9.22
CA GLN A 41 -2.09 -2.65 -8.88
C GLN A 41 -2.31 -1.42 -9.76
N GLN A 42 -2.66 -1.61 -11.04
CA GLN A 42 -3.09 -0.52 -11.91
C GLN A 42 -4.35 0.19 -11.36
N ARG A 43 -5.37 -0.57 -10.97
CA ARG A 43 -6.58 -0.02 -10.33
C ARG A 43 -6.26 0.74 -9.05
N ARG A 44 -5.33 0.22 -8.25
CA ARG A 44 -4.88 0.88 -7.01
C ARG A 44 -4.16 2.20 -7.30
N ALA A 45 -3.31 2.25 -8.32
CA ALA A 45 -2.64 3.48 -8.76
C ALA A 45 -3.65 4.54 -9.21
N GLU A 46 -4.69 4.15 -9.95
CA GLU A 46 -5.79 5.03 -10.35
C GLU A 46 -6.59 5.56 -9.16
N ALA A 47 -6.84 4.72 -8.15
CA ALA A 47 -7.48 5.13 -6.90
C ALA A 47 -6.66 6.19 -6.16
N TYR A 48 -5.32 6.04 -6.06
CA TYR A 48 -4.46 7.09 -5.50
C TYR A 48 -4.50 8.38 -6.31
N ALA A 49 -4.49 8.30 -7.65
CA ALA A 49 -4.57 9.48 -8.51
C ALA A 49 -5.92 10.22 -8.33
N LYS A 50 -7.02 9.47 -8.23
CA LYS A 50 -8.37 10.00 -7.96
C LYS A 50 -8.43 10.64 -6.56
N LEU A 51 -7.87 9.99 -5.54
CA LEU A 51 -7.78 10.53 -4.18
C LEU A 51 -6.99 11.84 -4.13
N LYS A 52 -5.81 11.88 -4.77
CA LYS A 52 -4.97 13.08 -4.83
C LYS A 52 -5.74 14.24 -5.47
N ARG A 53 -6.31 14.03 -6.65
CA ARG A 53 -7.09 15.06 -7.36
C ARG A 53 -8.25 15.57 -6.52
N GLY A 54 -9.01 14.65 -5.91
CA GLY A 54 -10.14 15.06 -5.06
C GLY A 54 -9.72 15.80 -3.79
N PHE A 55 -8.55 15.49 -3.23
CA PHE A 55 -7.99 16.26 -2.12
C PHE A 55 -7.57 17.67 -2.56
N ASP A 56 -6.91 17.81 -3.71
CA ASP A 56 -6.53 19.11 -4.27
C ASP A 56 -7.78 19.99 -4.54
N GLU A 57 -8.85 19.39 -5.08
CA GLU A 57 -10.16 20.05 -5.26
C GLU A 57 -10.82 20.42 -3.93
N TYR A 58 -10.74 19.56 -2.91
CA TYR A 58 -11.23 19.82 -1.57
C TYR A 58 -10.50 21.01 -0.93
N MET A 59 -9.17 21.05 -1.00
CA MET A 59 -8.36 22.15 -0.45
C MET A 59 -8.67 23.50 -1.11
N THR A 60 -9.10 23.49 -2.38
CA THR A 60 -9.47 24.71 -3.11
C THR A 60 -10.92 25.13 -2.86
N SER A 61 -11.85 24.16 -2.79
CA SER A 61 -13.30 24.45 -2.77
C SER A 61 -13.95 24.39 -1.39
N GLY A 62 -13.28 23.79 -0.39
CA GLY A 62 -13.83 23.59 0.96
C GLY A 62 -15.03 22.63 1.03
N ARG A 63 -15.35 21.90 -0.05
CA ARG A 63 -16.52 21.01 -0.13
C ARG A 63 -16.28 19.69 0.61
N GLU A 64 -16.34 19.75 1.94
CA GLU A 64 -16.09 18.62 2.85
C GLU A 64 -16.97 17.39 2.53
N VAL A 65 -18.27 17.57 2.30
CA VAL A 65 -19.20 16.45 2.07
C VAL A 65 -18.83 15.65 0.83
N SER A 66 -18.51 16.32 -0.28
CA SER A 66 -18.08 15.66 -1.52
C SER A 66 -16.76 14.92 -1.34
N TYR A 67 -15.84 15.48 -0.55
CA TYR A 67 -14.57 14.84 -0.24
C TYR A 67 -14.75 13.60 0.65
N GLN A 68 -15.62 13.64 1.65
CA GLN A 68 -15.93 12.49 2.51
C GLN A 68 -16.58 11.33 1.75
N GLN A 69 -17.46 11.64 0.79
CA GLN A 69 -18.03 10.66 -0.13
C GLN A 69 -16.93 10.00 -0.97
N LEU A 70 -16.05 10.81 -1.55
CA LEU A 70 -14.90 10.30 -2.29
C LEU A 70 -13.99 9.41 -1.43
N CYS A 71 -13.67 9.81 -0.20
CA CYS A 71 -12.88 9.01 0.73
C CYS A 71 -13.54 7.65 0.99
N SER A 72 -14.87 7.60 1.09
CA SER A 72 -15.62 6.36 1.27
C SER A 72 -15.52 5.45 0.05
N GLU A 73 -15.71 6.00 -1.16
CA GLU A 73 -15.54 5.26 -2.42
C GLU A 73 -14.13 4.69 -2.57
N ILE A 74 -13.11 5.52 -2.37
CA ILE A 74 -11.70 5.12 -2.47
C ILE A 74 -11.35 4.06 -1.42
N THR A 75 -11.88 4.19 -0.19
CA THR A 75 -11.68 3.18 0.86
C THR A 75 -12.25 1.83 0.43
N THR A 76 -13.43 1.80 -0.19
CA THR A 76 -14.01 0.57 -0.74
C THR A 76 -13.14 -0.03 -1.84
N GLU A 77 -12.64 0.79 -2.77
CA GLU A 77 -11.74 0.33 -3.84
C GLU A 77 -10.43 -0.25 -3.30
N PHE A 78 -9.79 0.41 -2.31
CA PHE A 78 -8.58 -0.13 -1.70
C PHE A 78 -8.82 -1.44 -0.97
N ASN A 79 -9.93 -1.56 -0.23
CA ASN A 79 -10.32 -2.80 0.43
C ASN A 79 -10.54 -3.93 -0.58
N TYR A 80 -11.22 -3.64 -1.69
CA TYR A 80 -11.42 -4.60 -2.76
C TYR A 80 -10.09 -5.07 -3.37
N CYS A 81 -9.18 -4.14 -3.69
CA CYS A 81 -7.85 -4.49 -4.19
C CYS A 81 -7.06 -5.34 -3.18
N SER A 82 -7.07 -4.98 -1.88
CA SER A 82 -6.36 -5.73 -0.84
C SER A 82 -6.88 -7.16 -0.70
N LYS A 83 -8.20 -7.36 -0.70
CA LYS A 83 -8.80 -8.70 -0.65
C LYS A 83 -8.35 -9.56 -1.82
N GLN A 84 -8.42 -9.03 -3.05
CA GLN A 84 -8.02 -9.81 -4.22
C GLN A 84 -6.53 -10.21 -4.19
N VAL A 85 -5.64 -9.36 -3.69
CA VAL A 85 -4.23 -9.74 -3.56
C VAL A 85 -4.02 -10.78 -2.45
N ILE A 86 -4.79 -10.71 -1.36
CA ILE A 86 -4.75 -11.74 -0.31
C ILE A 86 -5.21 -13.10 -0.86
N ASP A 87 -6.24 -13.09 -1.71
CA ASP A 87 -6.70 -14.31 -2.38
C ASP A 87 -5.59 -14.89 -3.27
N ILE A 88 -4.94 -14.07 -4.10
CA ILE A 88 -3.79 -14.50 -4.93
C ILE A 88 -2.61 -14.98 -4.08
N GLU A 89 -2.29 -14.28 -2.98
CA GLU A 89 -1.26 -14.72 -2.04
C GLU A 89 -1.59 -16.10 -1.46
N SER A 90 -2.86 -16.35 -1.14
CA SER A 90 -3.32 -17.63 -0.58
C SER A 90 -3.24 -18.75 -1.62
N ASP A 91 -3.56 -18.45 -2.88
CA ASP A 91 -3.40 -19.38 -4.00
C ASP A 91 -1.92 -19.78 -4.18
N PHE A 92 -0.98 -18.84 -4.11
CA PHE A 92 0.46 -19.16 -4.18
C PHE A 92 0.99 -19.96 -3.00
N ARG A 93 0.37 -19.82 -1.81
CA ARG A 93 0.71 -20.62 -0.62
C ARG A 93 0.03 -21.98 -0.58
N ASN A 94 -0.91 -22.27 -1.49
CA ASN A 94 -1.53 -23.57 -1.58
C ASN A 94 -0.46 -24.63 -1.89
N PRO A 95 -0.43 -25.78 -1.18
CA PRO A 95 0.49 -26.89 -1.48
C PRO A 95 0.54 -27.30 -2.96
N ASP A 96 -0.58 -27.16 -3.68
CA ASP A 96 -0.68 -27.50 -5.10
C ASP A 96 0.07 -26.52 -6.02
N HIS A 97 0.35 -25.29 -5.54
CA HIS A 97 1.11 -24.27 -6.26
C HIS A 97 2.52 -24.06 -5.69
N SER A 98 2.66 -24.07 -4.37
CA SER A 98 3.93 -23.95 -3.63
C SER A 98 4.89 -22.84 -4.11
N ARG A 99 4.38 -21.74 -4.67
CA ARG A 99 5.17 -20.56 -5.12
C ARG A 99 5.33 -19.55 -3.98
N LEU A 100 5.94 -19.98 -2.87
CA LEU A 100 6.07 -19.18 -1.65
C LEU A 100 6.77 -17.84 -1.87
N GLU A 101 7.80 -17.80 -2.72
CA GLU A 101 8.52 -16.57 -3.08
C GLU A 101 7.58 -15.51 -3.69
N LEU A 102 6.65 -15.92 -4.57
CA LEU A 102 5.66 -14.99 -5.15
C LEU A 102 4.64 -14.53 -4.11
N ALA A 103 4.23 -15.41 -3.19
CA ALA A 103 3.37 -15.03 -2.08
C ALA A 103 4.03 -13.97 -1.19
N ASP A 104 5.32 -14.14 -0.88
CA ASP A 104 6.08 -13.22 -0.03
C ASP A 104 6.38 -11.89 -0.75
N LEU A 105 6.60 -11.92 -2.06
CA LEU A 105 6.69 -10.71 -2.90
C LEU A 105 5.38 -9.91 -2.88
N LEU A 106 4.25 -10.57 -3.12
CA LEU A 106 2.91 -9.95 -3.07
C LEU A 106 2.60 -9.38 -1.67
N ARG A 107 3.01 -10.10 -0.62
CA ARG A 107 2.88 -9.65 0.77
C ARG A 107 3.69 -8.38 1.03
N SER A 108 4.92 -8.33 0.53
CA SER A 108 5.79 -7.15 0.63
C SER A 108 5.15 -5.94 -0.05
N VAL A 109 4.56 -6.11 -1.23
CA VAL A 109 3.79 -5.05 -1.90
C VAL A 109 2.59 -4.61 -1.06
N GLN A 110 1.83 -5.51 -0.43
CA GLN A 110 0.71 -5.14 0.45
C GLN A 110 1.16 -4.33 1.67
N LEU A 111 2.32 -4.66 2.26
CA LEU A 111 2.87 -3.92 3.39
C LEU A 111 3.26 -2.49 2.97
N GLN A 112 3.93 -2.35 1.82
CA GLN A 112 4.28 -1.03 1.29
C GLN A 112 3.04 -0.23 0.91
N GLU A 113 2.01 -0.87 0.36
CA GLU A 113 0.74 -0.19 0.03
C GLU A 113 -0.01 0.30 1.27
N LYS A 114 0.00 -0.50 2.36
CA LYS A 114 -0.52 -0.06 3.66
C LYS A 114 0.24 1.16 4.18
N GLN A 115 1.57 1.12 4.13
CA GLN A 115 2.42 2.21 4.60
C GLN A 115 2.20 3.49 3.77
N LYS A 116 2.19 3.36 2.44
CA LYS A 116 1.93 4.46 1.50
C LYS A 116 0.56 5.10 1.74
N LEU A 117 -0.49 4.31 1.94
CA LEU A 117 -1.84 4.84 2.24
C LEU A 117 -1.85 5.60 3.58
N HIS A 118 -1.23 5.04 4.61
CA HIS A 118 -1.14 5.68 5.93
C HIS A 118 -0.43 7.04 5.86
N LEU A 119 0.74 7.10 5.23
CA LEU A 119 1.51 8.34 5.07
C LEU A 119 0.77 9.34 4.16
N THR A 120 0.08 8.87 3.12
CA THR A 120 -0.76 9.72 2.27
C THR A 120 -1.87 10.39 3.09
N ALA A 121 -2.55 9.64 3.96
CA ALA A 121 -3.56 10.20 4.87
C ALA A 121 -2.94 11.19 5.86
N GLN A 122 -1.76 10.89 6.41
CA GLN A 122 -1.03 11.80 7.30
C GLN A 122 -0.69 13.13 6.61
N ILE A 123 -0.19 13.09 5.37
CA ILE A 123 0.07 14.29 4.55
C ILE A 123 -1.21 15.11 4.37
N GLN A 124 -2.34 14.46 4.08
CA GLN A 124 -3.62 15.16 3.90
C GLN A 124 -4.09 15.82 5.19
N LEU A 125 -3.95 15.15 6.34
CA LEU A 125 -4.30 15.71 7.64
C LEU A 125 -3.42 16.90 8.00
N LEU A 126 -2.10 16.80 7.78
CA LEU A 126 -1.16 17.92 7.97
C LEU A 126 -1.55 19.11 7.09
N LYS A 127 -1.74 18.88 5.78
CA LYS A 127 -2.14 19.93 4.84
C LYS A 127 -3.48 20.57 5.19
N LYS A 128 -4.46 19.77 5.65
CA LYS A 128 -5.76 20.27 6.10
C LYS A 128 -5.64 21.10 7.38
N ALA A 129 -4.77 20.72 8.32
CA ALA A 129 -4.52 21.48 9.54
C ALA A 129 -3.78 22.80 9.26
N GLY A 130 -2.99 22.86 8.18
CA GLY A 130 -2.21 24.02 7.80
C GLY A 130 -0.99 24.25 8.71
N ARG A 131 -0.07 25.11 8.24
CA ARG A 131 1.07 25.57 9.03
C ARG A 131 0.55 26.30 10.28
N PRO A 132 1.05 26.01 11.49
CA PRO A 132 0.65 26.69 12.72
C PRO A 132 0.57 28.21 12.61
N SER A 133 1.60 28.84 12.02
CA SER A 133 1.66 30.31 11.83
C SER A 133 0.66 30.87 10.80
N GLU A 134 0.16 30.03 9.89
CA GLU A 134 -0.81 30.41 8.86
C GLU A 134 -2.26 30.15 9.28
N ARG A 135 -2.48 29.51 10.44
CA ARG A 135 -3.83 29.23 10.94
C ARG A 135 -4.52 30.54 11.29
N LEU A 136 -5.72 30.73 10.73
CA LEU A 136 -6.56 31.86 11.08
C LEU A 136 -6.81 31.87 12.59
N VAL A 137 -6.46 33.00 13.21
CA VAL A 137 -6.83 33.30 14.59
C VAL A 137 -8.36 33.33 14.66
N SER A 138 -8.97 32.34 15.33
CA SER A 138 -10.43 32.25 15.39
C SER A 138 -10.98 33.35 16.31
N HIS A 139 -11.76 34.29 15.76
CA HIS A 139 -12.56 35.24 16.54
C HIS A 139 -13.93 34.67 16.93
N GLU A 140 -14.16 33.37 16.75
CA GLU A 140 -15.46 32.72 16.96
C GLU A 140 -15.97 32.85 18.41
N ASN A 141 -15.04 32.97 19.36
CA ASN A 141 -15.31 33.23 20.78
C ASN A 141 -14.97 34.67 21.23
N CYS A 142 -14.68 35.58 20.29
CA CYS A 142 -14.40 36.97 20.61
C CYS A 142 -15.70 37.66 21.06
N ARG A 143 -15.74 38.12 22.31
CA ARG A 143 -16.92 38.78 22.90
C ARG A 143 -17.19 40.19 22.35
N PHE A 144 -16.28 40.77 21.57
CA PHE A 144 -16.34 42.16 21.12
C PHE A 144 -16.90 42.26 19.70
N LYS A 145 -17.93 43.08 19.51
CA LYS A 145 -18.63 43.26 18.21
C LYS A 145 -18.20 44.51 17.44
N THR A 146 -17.36 45.37 18.04
CA THR A 146 -16.94 46.66 17.52
C THR A 146 -15.41 46.66 17.27
N PRO A 147 -14.92 46.93 16.04
CA PRO A 147 -13.49 46.86 15.70
C PRO A 147 -12.57 47.82 16.48
N ARG A 148 -13.14 48.85 17.13
CA ARG A 148 -12.40 49.94 17.78
C ARG A 148 -12.22 49.77 19.29
N GLU A 149 -12.83 48.76 19.90
CA GLU A 149 -12.84 48.56 21.37
C GLU A 149 -12.21 47.23 21.78
N HIS A 150 -11.55 46.56 20.84
CA HIS A 150 -11.07 45.20 21.01
C HIS A 150 -9.54 45.17 21.04
N GLU A 151 -9.00 44.99 22.25
CA GLU A 151 -7.72 44.34 22.41
C GLU A 151 -7.96 42.84 22.20
N CYS A 152 -7.89 42.42 20.93
CA CYS A 152 -7.05 41.29 20.59
C CYS A 152 -6.67 40.32 21.71
N VAL A 153 -7.52 39.48 22.30
CA VAL A 153 -6.99 38.42 23.22
C VAL A 153 -6.02 37.51 22.47
N HIS A 154 -5.99 37.55 21.14
CA HIS A 154 -5.01 36.90 20.29
C HIS A 154 -3.93 37.83 19.71
N VAL A 155 -4.07 39.16 19.84
CA VAL A 155 -2.95 40.10 19.60
C VAL A 155 -2.24 40.19 20.94
N HIS A 156 -1.50 39.13 21.26
CA HIS A 156 -0.52 39.19 22.33
C HIS A 156 0.67 40.03 21.87
N GLU A 157 1.35 40.69 22.81
CA GLU A 157 2.70 41.17 22.56
C GLU A 157 3.52 40.00 22.02
N ILE A 158 4.13 40.17 20.85
CA ILE A 158 5.05 39.17 20.31
C ILE A 158 6.28 39.19 21.21
N THR A 159 6.27 38.33 22.21
CA THR A 159 7.42 38.08 23.06
C THR A 159 8.38 37.15 22.32
N GLU A 160 9.67 37.21 22.66
CA GLU A 160 10.67 36.27 22.15
C GLU A 160 10.27 34.81 22.43
N ALA A 161 9.66 34.55 23.60
CA ALA A 161 9.15 33.23 23.97
C ALA A 161 8.02 32.74 23.04
N SER A 162 6.99 33.57 22.81
CA SER A 162 5.88 33.22 21.91
C SER A 162 6.32 33.08 20.45
N GLY A 163 7.27 33.91 20.00
CA GLY A 163 7.85 33.78 18.65
C GLY A 163 8.72 32.54 18.47
N THR A 164 9.44 32.13 19.52
CA THR A 164 10.24 30.89 19.51
C THR A 164 9.34 29.66 19.47
N GLU A 165 8.28 29.63 20.28
CA GLU A 165 7.30 28.53 20.30
C GLU A 165 6.62 28.34 18.94
N GLU A 166 6.20 29.43 18.29
CA GLU A 166 5.59 29.38 16.96
C GLU A 166 6.57 28.87 15.89
N ALA A 167 7.82 29.32 15.94
CA ALA A 167 8.88 28.86 15.03
C ALA A 167 9.20 27.36 15.22
N GLU A 168 9.21 26.87 16.46
CA GLU A 168 9.40 25.45 16.77
C GLU A 168 8.24 24.61 16.23
N ALA A 169 7.00 25.07 16.42
CA ALA A 169 5.81 24.39 15.90
C ALA A 169 5.78 24.31 14.37
N ASP A 170 6.18 25.39 13.68
CA ASP A 170 6.32 25.40 12.22
C ASP A 170 7.41 24.45 11.74
N ALA A 171 8.55 24.40 12.43
CA ALA A 171 9.64 23.47 12.11
C ALA A 171 9.22 22.01 12.29
N GLU A 172 8.46 21.69 13.35
CA GLU A 172 7.91 20.35 13.58
C GLU A 172 6.91 19.95 12.48
N TYR A 173 6.03 20.88 12.08
CA TYR A 173 5.11 20.69 10.98
C TYR A 173 5.84 20.38 9.67
N ASP A 174 6.84 21.21 9.31
CA ASP A 174 7.60 21.04 8.08
C ASP A 174 8.40 19.75 8.06
N ASN A 175 8.99 19.38 9.19
CA ASN A 175 9.69 18.11 9.33
C ASN A 175 8.73 16.91 9.18
N SER A 176 7.60 16.93 9.88
CA SER A 176 6.58 15.88 9.79
C SER A 176 6.04 15.71 8.37
N LEU A 177 5.79 16.81 7.67
CA LEU A 177 5.32 16.79 6.29
C LEU A 177 6.39 16.22 5.35
N LYS A 178 7.65 16.63 5.53
CA LYS A 178 8.79 16.15 4.74
C LYS A 178 9.03 14.65 4.93
N GLU A 179 9.05 14.18 6.17
CA GLU A 179 9.24 12.76 6.48
C GLU A 179 8.10 11.91 5.91
N ALA A 180 6.85 12.38 6.01
CA ALA A 180 5.72 11.67 5.42
C ALA A 180 5.81 11.60 3.88
N ILE A 181 6.20 12.70 3.22
CA ILE A 181 6.42 12.72 1.76
C ILE A 181 7.53 11.77 1.36
N LYS A 182 8.67 11.80 2.07
CA LYS A 182 9.79 10.91 1.81
C LYS A 182 9.37 9.44 1.97
N GLY A 183 8.67 9.11 3.05
CA GLY A 183 8.18 7.74 3.26
C GLY A 183 7.20 7.26 2.17
N VAL A 184 6.38 8.16 1.60
CA VAL A 184 5.56 7.81 0.42
C VAL A 184 6.44 7.51 -0.80
N GLN A 185 7.49 8.30 -1.04
CA GLN A 185 8.42 8.08 -2.14
C GLN A 185 9.19 6.77 -2.00
N ASP A 186 9.66 6.47 -0.78
CA ASP A 186 10.35 5.22 -0.47
C ASP A 186 9.42 4.01 -0.72
N ALA A 187 8.18 4.07 -0.20
CA ALA A 187 7.19 3.01 -0.43
C ALA A 187 6.86 2.82 -1.92
N VAL A 188 6.71 3.92 -2.68
CA VAL A 188 6.47 3.86 -4.13
C VAL A 188 7.65 3.22 -4.86
N THR A 189 8.87 3.55 -4.47
CA THR A 189 10.10 2.99 -5.06
C THR A 189 10.14 1.48 -4.84
N THR A 190 9.96 1.03 -3.59
CA THR A 190 9.94 -0.40 -3.26
C THR A 190 8.79 -1.14 -3.94
N ILE A 191 7.60 -0.54 -4.04
CA ILE A 191 6.50 -1.13 -4.80
C ILE A 191 6.92 -1.33 -6.26
N ASN A 192 7.47 -0.31 -6.90
CA ASN A 192 7.87 -0.40 -8.31
C ASN A 192 8.96 -1.44 -8.56
N GLU A 193 9.92 -1.58 -7.64
CA GLU A 193 10.94 -2.65 -7.69
C GLU A 193 10.27 -4.03 -7.69
N HIS A 194 9.36 -4.30 -6.75
CA HIS A 194 8.63 -5.56 -6.72
C HIS A 194 7.68 -5.77 -7.91
N MET A 195 7.07 -4.69 -8.43
CA MET A 195 6.27 -4.77 -9.65
C MET A 195 7.12 -5.16 -10.86
N GLU A 196 8.38 -4.75 -10.90
CA GLU A 196 9.32 -5.13 -11.94
C GLU A 196 9.74 -6.59 -11.81
N GLU A 197 9.98 -7.09 -10.59
CA GLU A 197 10.21 -8.52 -10.32
C GLU A 197 9.04 -9.38 -10.85
N VAL A 198 7.79 -8.96 -10.62
CA VAL A 198 6.62 -9.66 -11.17
C VAL A 198 6.61 -9.64 -12.71
N ARG A 199 7.02 -8.53 -13.35
CA ARG A 199 7.09 -8.45 -14.81
C ARG A 199 8.16 -9.36 -15.38
N TYR A 200 9.32 -9.47 -14.72
CA TYR A 200 10.36 -10.42 -15.12
C TYR A 200 9.88 -11.87 -15.00
N GLU A 201 9.18 -12.22 -13.92
CA GLU A 201 8.60 -13.56 -13.76
C GLU A 201 7.58 -13.87 -14.85
N ILE A 202 6.69 -12.92 -15.18
CA ILE A 202 5.74 -13.07 -16.27
C ILE A 202 6.46 -13.33 -17.60
N ALA A 203 7.51 -12.55 -17.90
CA ALA A 203 8.27 -12.72 -19.14
C ALA A 203 8.96 -14.10 -19.21
N ALA A 204 9.54 -14.56 -18.09
CA ALA A 204 10.16 -15.88 -18.02
C ALA A 204 9.15 -17.00 -18.28
N LEU A 205 7.95 -16.91 -17.69
CA LEU A 205 6.86 -17.89 -17.89
C LEU A 205 6.23 -17.83 -19.29
N GLU A 206 6.38 -16.74 -20.03
CA GLU A 206 5.90 -16.61 -21.41
C GLU A 206 6.87 -17.19 -22.44
N ASP A 207 8.15 -17.31 -22.09
CA ASP A 207 9.21 -17.85 -22.93
C ASP A 207 9.37 -19.39 -22.80
N GLU A 208 8.67 -20.02 -21.86
CA GLU A 208 8.59 -21.48 -21.63
C GLU A 208 7.53 -22.19 -22.50
#